data_AF-A0A923KIV1-F1
#
_entry.id   AF-A0A923KIV1-F1
#
_cell.length_a   1.000
_cell.length_b   1.000
_cell.length_c   1.000
_cell.angle_alpha   90.00
_cell.angle_beta   90.00
_cell.angle_gamma   90.00
#
_symmetry.space_group_name_H-M   'P 1'
#
loop_
_entity.id
_entity.type
_entity.pdbx_description
1 polymer ?
#
loop_
_entity_poly.entity_id
_entity_poly.type
_entity_poly.pdbx_seq_one_letter_code
_entity_poly.pdbx_strand_id
1 'polypeptide(L)'
;MEEKIQYGLKRLVIASSTFLPISVETYQEIAKAKMVLREALYLEQKFDFIVENYIEFEEALLKSSFRDMVLGGQNHQWFQVTRATFDRRIMNFLTTAIAYTDSAKQHLNNIFLRDKSKVESAVASFSTEYDARIGYRTMCKLRNFVQHQGLPVHGTTYHSQWIEQDTQKKGLNRNTVDPYLRPDELRTGDFNKTVLKELEALGEKIDLKFLIRDYLEGLSKAHTTVRQSISGHINFSNQVLEDSIKNFQATFPSEGSIIGLAAVKCVDNKFYENDLAILREPNEYRAYLETKNPLTANLTRRYVSSEVIQK
;
A
#
# COMPACT_ATOMS: atom_id res chain seq x y z
N MET A 1 -18.29 -22.25 43.73
CA MET A 1 -19.43 -21.47 43.22
C MET A 1 -19.07 -21.19 41.77
N GLU A 2 -19.77 -21.80 40.79
CA GLU A 2 -19.45 -21.59 39.37
C GLU A 2 -19.86 -20.18 38.95
N GLU A 3 -18.95 -19.44 38.32
CA GLU A 3 -19.22 -18.12 37.76
C GLU A 3 -20.26 -18.21 36.64
N LYS A 4 -21.29 -17.37 36.67
CA LYS A 4 -22.31 -17.34 35.62
C LYS A 4 -21.85 -16.43 34.48
N ILE A 5 -21.41 -17.04 33.38
CA ILE A 5 -20.95 -16.33 32.19
C ILE A 5 -22.11 -16.16 31.20
N GLN A 6 -22.31 -14.95 30.70
CA GLN A 6 -23.27 -14.62 29.64
C GLN A 6 -22.59 -13.81 28.54
N TYR A 7 -23.02 -13.99 27.29
CA TYR A 7 -22.56 -13.18 26.17
C TYR A 7 -23.73 -12.35 25.65
N GLY A 8 -23.47 -11.12 25.21
CA GLY A 8 -24.52 -10.26 24.70
C GLY A 8 -24.02 -9.10 23.84
N LEU A 9 -24.94 -8.50 23.10
CA LEU A 9 -24.76 -7.19 22.48
C LEU A 9 -25.29 -6.11 23.41
N LYS A 10 -24.49 -5.07 23.62
CA LYS A 10 -24.82 -3.97 24.53
C LYS A 10 -24.31 -2.64 24.00
N ARG A 11 -25.07 -1.57 24.20
CA ARG A 11 -24.54 -0.20 24.07
C ARG A 11 -23.83 0.21 25.36
N LEU A 12 -22.54 0.50 25.24
CA LEU A 12 -21.69 0.98 26.33
C LEU A 12 -21.79 2.51 26.47
N VAL A 13 -23.00 3.01 26.73
CA VAL A 13 -23.28 4.43 27.02
C VAL A 13 -24.00 4.55 28.36
N ILE A 14 -23.76 5.64 29.10
CA ILE A 14 -24.17 5.83 30.50
C ILE A 14 -25.66 5.56 30.74
N ALA A 15 -26.53 5.91 29.79
CA ALA A 15 -27.97 5.81 29.93
C ALA A 15 -28.60 4.52 29.37
N SER A 16 -27.82 3.62 28.73
CA SER A 16 -28.41 2.43 28.09
C SER A 16 -28.42 1.21 29.01
N SER A 17 -29.62 0.67 29.23
CA SER A 17 -29.85 -0.60 29.93
C SER A 17 -29.97 -1.79 28.96
N THR A 18 -29.69 -1.61 27.67
CA THR A 18 -29.81 -2.64 26.65
C THR A 18 -28.84 -3.81 26.88
N PHE A 19 -29.37 -5.03 26.74
CA PHE A 19 -28.57 -6.25 26.68
C PHE A 19 -29.35 -7.26 25.86
N LEU A 20 -28.84 -7.59 24.68
CA LEU A 20 -29.37 -8.65 23.83
C LEU A 20 -28.50 -9.89 24.03
N PRO A 21 -28.99 -10.95 24.70
CA PRO A 21 -28.23 -12.20 24.84
C PRO A 21 -27.87 -12.78 23.47
N ILE A 22 -26.64 -13.26 23.33
CA ILE A 22 -26.16 -13.99 22.15
C ILE A 22 -25.48 -15.28 22.59
N SER A 23 -25.31 -16.22 21.65
CA SER A 23 -24.57 -17.44 21.93
C SER A 23 -23.05 -17.17 22.00
N VAL A 24 -22.31 -18.10 22.62
CA VAL A 24 -20.84 -18.01 22.65
C VAL A 24 -20.25 -18.12 21.25
N GLU A 25 -20.88 -18.88 20.36
CA GLU A 25 -20.51 -19.01 18.95
C GLU A 25 -20.65 -17.68 18.23
N THR A 26 -21.78 -16.98 18.37
CA THR A 26 -21.98 -15.64 17.79
C THR A 26 -20.95 -14.64 18.32
N TYR A 27 -20.65 -14.66 19.61
CA TYR A 27 -19.60 -13.81 20.19
C TYR A 27 -18.23 -14.07 19.55
N GLN A 28 -17.85 -15.35 19.39
CA GLN A 28 -16.60 -15.76 18.74
C GLN A 28 -16.57 -15.39 17.25
N GLU A 29 -17.69 -15.49 16.55
CA GLU A 29 -17.82 -15.06 15.16
C GLU A 29 -17.61 -13.56 15.01
N ILE A 30 -18.18 -12.73 15.90
CA ILE A 30 -17.96 -11.28 15.92
C ILE A 30 -16.48 -10.97 16.20
N ALA A 31 -15.86 -11.64 17.18
CA ALA A 31 -14.44 -11.48 17.47
C ALA A 31 -13.56 -11.78 16.24
N LYS A 32 -13.85 -12.89 15.56
CA LYS A 32 -13.15 -13.30 14.34
C LYS A 32 -13.39 -12.33 13.20
N ALA A 33 -14.63 -11.90 12.98
CA ALA A 33 -14.99 -10.93 11.94
C ALA A 33 -14.23 -9.62 12.11
N LYS A 34 -14.21 -9.07 13.33
CA LYS A 34 -13.44 -7.86 13.65
C LYS A 34 -11.95 -8.03 13.38
N MET A 35 -11.37 -9.16 13.77
CA MET A 35 -9.96 -9.44 13.50
C MET A 35 -9.71 -9.43 11.98
N VAL A 36 -10.48 -10.19 11.20
CA VAL A 36 -10.32 -10.26 9.74
C VAL A 36 -10.38 -8.87 9.09
N LEU A 37 -11.39 -8.07 9.45
CA LEU A 37 -11.56 -6.72 8.88
C LEU A 37 -10.41 -5.78 9.26
N ARG A 38 -9.90 -5.88 10.49
CA ARG A 38 -8.73 -5.11 10.92
C ARG A 38 -7.47 -5.49 10.15
N GLU A 39 -7.21 -6.79 9.99
CA GLU A 39 -6.04 -7.27 9.26
C GLU A 39 -6.11 -6.89 7.76
N ALA A 40 -7.32 -6.95 7.17
CA ALA A 40 -7.55 -6.47 5.81
C ALA A 40 -7.33 -4.96 5.68
N LEU A 41 -7.82 -4.17 6.64
CA LEU A 41 -7.55 -2.73 6.67
C LEU A 41 -6.04 -2.42 6.75
N TYR A 42 -5.28 -3.17 7.57
CA TYR A 42 -3.84 -2.98 7.67
C TYR A 42 -3.09 -3.33 6.38
N LEU A 43 -3.55 -4.31 5.61
CA LEU A 43 -3.02 -4.58 4.27
C LEU A 43 -3.24 -3.39 3.34
N GLU A 44 -4.45 -2.83 3.32
CA GLU A 44 -4.80 -1.68 2.48
C GLU A 44 -4.03 -0.40 2.86
N GLN A 45 -3.92 -0.10 4.15
CA GLN A 45 -3.16 1.07 4.64
C GLN A 45 -1.68 0.99 4.27
N LYS A 46 -1.07 -0.20 4.38
CA LYS A 46 0.34 -0.38 4.01
C LYS A 46 0.55 -0.27 2.51
N PHE A 47 -0.38 -0.77 1.71
CA PHE A 47 -0.33 -0.59 0.27
C PHE A 47 -0.51 0.87 -0.13
N ASP A 48 -1.43 1.60 0.51
CA ASP A 48 -1.60 3.04 0.35
C ASP A 48 -0.31 3.82 0.61
N PHE A 49 0.42 3.49 1.67
CA PHE A 49 1.72 4.12 1.93
C PHE A 49 2.74 3.94 0.82
N ILE A 50 2.76 2.78 0.15
CA ILE A 50 3.64 2.57 -1.01
C ILE A 50 3.24 3.49 -2.16
N VAL A 51 1.94 3.57 -2.45
CA VAL A 51 1.39 4.39 -3.54
C VAL A 51 1.68 5.87 -3.30
N GLU A 52 1.44 6.36 -2.08
CA GLU A 52 1.73 7.75 -1.72
C GLU A 52 3.23 8.08 -1.83
N ASN A 53 4.13 7.19 -1.38
CA ASN A 53 5.56 7.40 -1.53
C ASN A 53 6.00 7.45 -3.01
N TYR A 54 5.35 6.67 -3.87
CA TYR A 54 5.58 6.75 -5.30
C TYR A 54 5.08 8.08 -5.91
N ILE A 55 3.89 8.55 -5.49
CA ILE A 55 3.36 9.85 -5.91
C ILE A 55 4.34 10.96 -5.51
N GLU A 56 4.79 10.98 -4.26
CA GLU A 56 5.77 11.97 -3.78
C GLU A 56 7.09 11.96 -4.57
N PHE A 57 7.53 10.78 -5.05
CA PHE A 57 8.70 10.66 -5.90
C PHE A 57 8.45 11.29 -7.28
N GLU A 58 7.35 10.93 -7.96
CA GLU A 58 7.01 11.49 -9.28
C GLU A 58 6.76 13.01 -9.21
N GLU A 59 6.10 13.49 -8.16
CA GLU A 59 5.93 14.93 -7.91
C GLU A 59 7.26 15.65 -7.74
N ALA A 60 8.22 15.03 -7.04
CA ALA A 60 9.56 15.60 -6.90
C ALA A 60 10.27 15.72 -8.25
N LEU A 61 10.11 14.74 -9.15
CA LEU A 61 10.66 14.79 -10.50
C LEU A 61 10.04 15.92 -11.32
N LEU A 62 8.71 15.99 -11.36
CA LEU A 62 7.99 17.04 -12.10
C LEU A 62 8.32 18.44 -11.59
N LYS A 63 8.39 18.61 -10.27
CA LYS A 63 8.78 19.88 -9.65
C LYS A 63 10.22 20.25 -10.01
N SER A 64 11.11 19.27 -10.08
CA SER A 64 12.51 19.52 -10.47
C SER A 64 12.63 19.95 -11.92
N SER A 65 12.03 19.19 -12.86
CA SER A 65 12.08 19.53 -14.29
C SER A 65 11.44 20.88 -14.59
N PHE A 66 10.32 21.20 -13.91
CA PHE A 66 9.68 22.51 -14.03
C PHE A 66 10.59 23.65 -13.57
N ARG A 67 11.27 23.49 -12.42
CA ARG A 67 12.18 24.52 -11.90
C ARG A 67 13.40 24.69 -12.80
N ASP A 68 13.95 23.60 -13.31
CA ASP A 68 15.07 23.64 -14.26
C ASP A 68 14.68 24.40 -15.53
N MET A 69 13.52 24.08 -16.11
CA MET A 69 12.97 24.77 -17.29
C MET A 69 12.81 26.28 -17.10
N VAL A 70 12.27 26.71 -15.95
CA VAL A 70 11.94 28.13 -15.73
C VAL A 70 13.16 28.95 -15.33
N LEU A 71 14.01 28.41 -14.45
CA LEU A 71 15.10 29.18 -13.85
C LEU A 71 16.40 29.06 -14.66
N GLY A 72 16.60 27.93 -15.37
CA GLY A 72 17.86 27.60 -16.03
C GLY A 72 19.07 27.60 -15.09
N GLY A 73 20.26 27.35 -15.64
CA GLY A 73 21.53 27.70 -14.98
C GLY A 73 21.77 27.09 -13.60
N GLN A 74 21.40 25.82 -13.39
CA GLN A 74 21.55 25.17 -12.10
C GLN A 74 23.03 24.92 -11.77
N ASN A 75 23.44 25.33 -10.57
CA ASN A 75 24.79 25.13 -10.08
C ASN A 75 24.95 23.75 -9.39
N HIS A 76 26.20 23.41 -9.04
CA HIS A 76 26.49 22.15 -8.38
C HIS A 76 25.67 21.93 -7.10
N GLN A 77 25.49 22.96 -6.26
CA GLN A 77 24.71 22.84 -5.03
C GLN A 77 23.26 22.44 -5.31
N TRP A 78 22.63 23.03 -6.33
CA TRP A 78 21.26 22.68 -6.70
C TRP A 78 21.13 21.22 -7.13
N PHE A 79 22.09 20.72 -7.93
CA PHE A 79 22.09 19.30 -8.33
C PHE A 79 22.20 18.36 -7.13
N GLN A 80 23.05 18.70 -6.15
CA GLN A 80 23.19 17.88 -4.94
C GLN A 80 21.92 17.89 -4.07
N VAL A 81 21.30 19.05 -3.86
CA VAL A 81 20.04 19.16 -3.09
C VAL A 81 18.91 18.39 -3.77
N THR A 82 18.86 18.43 -5.10
CA THR A 82 17.85 17.74 -5.88
C THR A 82 18.06 16.23 -5.85
N ARG A 83 19.30 15.76 -6.07
CA ARG A 83 19.68 14.36 -5.93
C ARG A 83 19.34 13.83 -4.54
N ALA A 84 19.72 14.54 -3.47
CA ALA A 84 19.39 14.16 -2.09
C ALA A 84 17.88 14.12 -1.82
N THR A 85 17.08 14.87 -2.58
CA THR A 85 15.62 14.78 -2.52
C THR A 85 15.12 13.50 -3.16
N PHE A 86 15.63 13.14 -4.34
CA PHE A 86 15.30 11.87 -4.99
C PHE A 86 15.74 10.67 -4.16
N ASP A 87 16.95 10.71 -3.58
CA ASP A 87 17.46 9.66 -2.70
C ASP A 87 16.50 9.40 -1.54
N ARG A 88 16.08 10.45 -0.82
CA ARG A 88 15.13 10.32 0.30
C ARG A 88 13.78 9.74 -0.13
N ARG A 89 13.23 10.20 -1.25
CA ARG A 89 11.94 9.69 -1.77
C ARG A 89 12.03 8.22 -2.15
N ILE A 90 13.09 7.82 -2.85
CA ILE A 90 13.32 6.42 -3.23
C ILE A 90 13.55 5.56 -1.98
N MET A 91 14.33 6.02 -1.00
CA MET A 91 14.56 5.30 0.25
C MET A 91 13.27 5.05 1.03
N ASN A 92 12.41 6.06 1.14
CA ASN A 92 11.12 5.92 1.82
C ASN A 92 10.18 4.96 1.05
N PHE A 93 10.15 5.05 -0.28
CA PHE A 93 9.42 4.11 -1.13
C PHE A 93 9.91 2.67 -0.96
N LEU A 94 11.22 2.42 -1.02
CA LEU A 94 11.79 1.08 -0.81
C LEU A 94 11.51 0.52 0.59
N THR A 95 11.54 1.38 1.61
CA THR A 95 11.29 0.99 3.00
C THR A 95 9.84 0.58 3.21
N THR A 96 8.90 1.37 2.68
CA THR A 96 7.47 1.07 2.78
C THR A 96 7.09 -0.17 1.97
N ALA A 97 7.67 -0.34 0.77
CA ALA A 97 7.45 -1.52 -0.07
C ALA A 97 7.82 -2.82 0.64
N ILE A 98 8.94 -2.85 1.34
CA ILE A 98 9.39 -4.05 2.06
C ILE A 98 8.59 -4.28 3.34
N ALA A 99 8.31 -3.22 4.09
CA ALA A 99 7.46 -3.33 5.27
C ALA A 99 6.09 -3.95 4.91
N TYR A 100 5.54 -3.58 3.75
CA TYR A 100 4.34 -4.20 3.21
C TYR A 100 4.55 -5.69 2.87
N THR A 101 5.54 -6.04 2.02
CA THR A 101 5.73 -7.43 1.60
C THR A 101 6.05 -8.37 2.76
N ASP A 102 6.85 -7.94 3.73
CA ASP A 102 7.22 -8.75 4.90
C ASP A 102 6.03 -9.01 5.82
N SER A 103 5.19 -7.99 6.02
CA SER A 103 4.04 -8.10 6.91
C SER A 103 2.80 -8.69 6.25
N ALA A 104 2.73 -8.72 4.91
CA ALA A 104 1.59 -9.26 4.17
C ALA A 104 1.30 -10.72 4.57
N LYS A 105 2.33 -11.56 4.68
CA LYS A 105 2.19 -12.97 5.11
C LYS A 105 1.59 -13.07 6.52
N GLN A 106 1.96 -12.18 7.44
CA GLN A 106 1.42 -12.19 8.80
C GLN A 106 -0.07 -11.85 8.83
N HIS A 107 -0.49 -10.82 8.08
CA HIS A 107 -1.90 -10.48 7.96
C HIS A 107 -2.71 -11.59 7.31
N LEU A 108 -2.18 -12.20 6.24
CA LEU A 108 -2.82 -13.33 5.57
C LEU A 108 -2.95 -14.55 6.48
N ASN A 109 -1.94 -14.85 7.30
CA ASN A 109 -2.04 -15.89 8.32
C ASN A 109 -3.20 -15.64 9.29
N ASN A 110 -3.43 -14.39 9.71
CA ASN A 110 -4.53 -14.06 10.61
C ASN A 110 -5.88 -14.18 9.88
N ILE A 111 -6.01 -13.66 8.65
CA ILE A 111 -7.24 -13.71 7.86
C ILE A 111 -7.66 -15.15 7.53
N PHE A 112 -6.70 -15.97 7.09
CA PHE A 112 -6.93 -17.37 6.73
C PHE A 112 -6.86 -18.33 7.92
N LEU A 113 -6.79 -17.83 9.15
CA LEU A 113 -6.68 -18.66 10.35
C LEU A 113 -5.53 -19.69 10.28
N ARG A 114 -4.40 -19.27 9.70
CA ARG A 114 -3.18 -20.08 9.51
C ARG A 114 -3.38 -21.28 8.58
N ASP A 115 -4.38 -21.24 7.69
CA ASP A 115 -4.48 -22.17 6.56
C ASP A 115 -3.28 -21.95 5.63
N LYS A 116 -2.28 -22.83 5.76
CA LYS A 116 -1.00 -22.74 5.07
C LYS A 116 -1.18 -22.72 3.55
N SER A 117 -2.11 -23.50 3.01
CA SER A 117 -2.31 -23.60 1.55
C SER A 117 -2.82 -22.28 0.99
N LYS A 118 -3.80 -21.65 1.65
CA LYS A 118 -4.33 -20.34 1.23
C LYS A 118 -3.30 -19.22 1.37
N VAL A 119 -2.56 -19.20 2.48
CA VAL A 119 -1.50 -18.21 2.72
C VAL A 119 -0.40 -18.32 1.67
N GLU A 120 0.08 -19.54 1.39
CA GLU A 120 1.13 -19.78 0.39
C GLU A 120 0.65 -19.43 -1.02
N SER A 121 -0.59 -19.78 -1.37
CA SER A 121 -1.18 -19.40 -2.66
C SER A 121 -1.26 -17.88 -2.84
N ALA A 122 -1.70 -17.13 -1.82
CA ALA A 122 -1.78 -15.67 -1.90
C ALA A 122 -0.39 -15.02 -1.98
N VAL A 123 0.57 -15.48 -1.18
CA VAL A 123 1.94 -14.93 -1.14
C VAL A 123 2.75 -15.31 -2.39
N ALA A 124 2.44 -16.41 -3.06
CA ALA A 124 3.12 -16.83 -4.30
C ALA A 124 3.07 -15.75 -5.39
N SER A 125 2.02 -14.91 -5.40
CA SER A 125 1.89 -13.78 -6.34
C SER A 125 3.08 -12.80 -6.28
N PHE A 126 3.64 -12.53 -5.09
CA PHE A 126 4.83 -11.69 -4.96
C PHE A 126 6.07 -12.33 -5.60
N SER A 127 6.22 -13.65 -5.47
CA SER A 127 7.31 -14.39 -6.10
C SER A 127 7.17 -14.37 -7.63
N THR A 128 5.95 -14.60 -8.13
CA THR A 128 5.66 -14.54 -9.57
C THR A 128 6.03 -13.18 -10.16
N GLU A 129 5.64 -12.08 -9.51
CA GLU A 129 5.98 -10.74 -9.99
C GLU A 129 7.48 -10.42 -9.85
N TYR A 130 8.15 -10.93 -8.80
CA TYR A 130 9.61 -10.84 -8.66
C TYR A 130 10.33 -11.53 -9.84
N ASP A 131 9.92 -12.75 -10.20
CA ASP A 131 10.56 -13.51 -11.28
C ASP A 131 10.26 -12.90 -12.67
N ALA A 132 9.09 -12.28 -12.85
CA ALA A 132 8.68 -11.69 -14.11
C ALA A 132 9.32 -10.32 -14.41
N ARG A 133 9.77 -9.57 -13.39
CA ARG A 133 10.08 -8.13 -13.52
C ARG A 133 11.46 -7.74 -13.05
N ILE A 134 12.25 -7.17 -13.96
CA ILE A 134 13.60 -6.68 -13.66
C ILE A 134 13.59 -5.52 -12.66
N GLY A 135 12.61 -4.61 -12.74
CA GLY A 135 12.45 -3.51 -11.79
C GLY A 135 12.19 -4.03 -10.39
N TYR A 136 11.32 -5.04 -10.26
CA TYR A 136 11.03 -5.68 -8.98
C TYR A 136 12.29 -6.27 -8.34
N ARG A 137 13.03 -7.13 -9.08
CA ARG A 137 14.28 -7.72 -8.56
C ARG A 137 15.29 -6.65 -8.19
N THR A 138 15.45 -5.66 -9.06
CA THR A 138 16.39 -4.55 -8.85
C THR A 138 16.06 -3.78 -7.59
N MET A 139 14.82 -3.36 -7.39
CA MET A 139 14.41 -2.58 -6.21
C MET A 139 14.62 -3.35 -4.91
N CYS A 140 14.33 -4.66 -4.89
CA CYS A 140 14.62 -5.51 -3.73
C CYS A 140 16.13 -5.56 -3.40
N LYS A 141 17.01 -5.66 -4.40
CA LYS A 141 18.47 -5.68 -4.17
C LYS A 141 19.03 -4.30 -3.88
N LEU A 142 18.51 -3.27 -4.53
CA LEU A 142 18.89 -1.88 -4.30
C LEU A 142 18.61 -1.46 -2.87
N ARG A 143 17.49 -1.87 -2.28
CA ARG A 143 17.25 -1.59 -0.86
C ARG A 143 18.35 -2.14 0.04
N ASN A 144 18.80 -3.38 -0.17
CA ASN A 144 19.86 -3.97 0.66
C ASN A 144 21.18 -3.20 0.49
N PHE A 145 21.49 -2.77 -0.73
CA PHE A 145 22.63 -1.88 -0.99
C PHE A 145 22.51 -0.55 -0.25
N VAL A 146 21.36 0.11 -0.34
CA VAL A 146 21.15 1.43 0.27
C VAL A 146 21.19 1.41 1.79
N GLN A 147 20.83 0.28 2.41
CA GLN A 147 20.93 0.13 3.86
C GLN A 147 22.35 -0.02 4.40
N HIS A 148 23.31 -0.41 3.56
CA HIS A 148 24.62 -0.84 4.04
C HIS A 148 25.80 -0.15 3.35
N GLN A 149 25.61 0.39 2.14
CA GLN A 149 26.74 0.73 1.26
C GLN A 149 26.62 2.11 0.59
N GLY A 150 25.44 2.53 0.13
CA GLY A 150 25.35 3.74 -0.69
C GLY A 150 23.95 4.38 -0.83
N LEU A 151 23.80 5.29 -1.79
CA LEU A 151 22.56 5.98 -2.10
C LEU A 151 21.95 5.45 -3.42
N PRO A 152 20.62 5.46 -3.58
CA PRO A 152 19.97 4.85 -4.74
C PRO A 152 20.14 5.64 -6.04
N VAL A 153 20.43 6.94 -6.00
CA VAL A 153 20.61 7.76 -7.20
C VAL A 153 22.09 7.98 -7.43
N HIS A 154 22.64 7.53 -8.56
CA HIS A 154 24.06 7.73 -8.91
C HIS A 154 24.27 9.02 -9.72
N GLY A 155 23.24 9.45 -10.44
CA GLY A 155 23.22 10.77 -11.06
C GLY A 155 21.85 11.13 -11.61
N THR A 156 21.77 12.30 -12.22
CA THR A 156 20.53 12.83 -12.79
C THR A 156 20.86 13.53 -14.09
N THR A 157 20.09 13.23 -15.14
CA THR A 157 20.18 13.95 -16.41
C THR A 157 18.97 14.85 -16.57
N TYR A 158 19.20 16.09 -17.01
CA TYR A 158 18.17 17.03 -17.41
C TYR A 158 18.19 17.10 -18.92
N HIS A 159 17.04 16.84 -19.54
CA HIS A 159 16.90 16.88 -20.99
C HIS A 159 15.98 18.04 -21.37
N SER A 160 16.39 18.78 -22.39
CA SER A 160 15.58 19.77 -23.07
C SER A 160 15.61 19.44 -24.56
N GLN A 161 14.45 19.11 -25.12
CA GLN A 161 14.33 18.70 -26.51
C GLN A 161 13.22 19.50 -27.20
N TRP A 162 13.55 20.12 -28.33
CA TRP A 162 12.55 20.67 -29.23
C TRP A 162 11.86 19.55 -30.01
N ILE A 163 10.54 19.49 -29.90
CA ILE A 163 9.66 18.55 -30.58
C ILE A 163 8.96 19.30 -31.70
N GLU A 164 9.17 18.85 -32.93
CA GLU A 164 8.48 19.40 -34.09
C GLU A 164 7.00 19.02 -34.06
N GLN A 165 6.13 19.97 -34.38
CA GLN A 165 4.72 19.73 -34.65
C GLN A 165 4.47 19.74 -36.16
N ASP A 166 3.59 18.84 -36.62
CA ASP A 166 3.43 18.42 -38.01
C ASP A 166 2.87 19.50 -38.97
N THR A 167 2.60 20.71 -38.49
CA THR A 167 2.16 21.82 -39.35
C THR A 167 2.56 23.16 -38.73
N GLN A 168 3.55 23.80 -39.36
CA GLN A 168 3.92 25.23 -39.25
C GLN A 168 3.63 25.97 -37.92
N LYS A 169 4.65 26.04 -37.05
CA LYS A 169 5.22 27.24 -36.40
C LYS A 169 5.58 26.99 -34.92
N LYS A 170 6.90 26.88 -34.69
CA LYS A 170 7.62 26.74 -33.41
C LYS A 170 7.42 25.38 -32.73
N GLY A 171 8.53 24.63 -32.61
CA GLY A 171 8.53 23.37 -31.86
C GLY A 171 8.20 23.60 -30.38
N LEU A 172 7.69 22.57 -29.70
CA LEU A 172 7.53 22.58 -28.25
C LEU A 172 8.84 22.16 -27.61
N ASN A 173 9.28 22.85 -26.56
CA ASN A 173 10.43 22.40 -25.78
C ASN A 173 9.95 21.49 -24.64
N ARG A 174 10.24 20.18 -24.75
CA ARG A 174 10.00 19.20 -23.70
C ARG A 174 11.17 19.16 -22.75
N ASN A 175 10.89 19.33 -21.46
CA ASN A 175 11.87 19.25 -20.39
C ASN A 175 11.58 18.06 -19.47
N THR A 176 12.59 17.20 -19.28
CA THR A 176 12.48 16.02 -18.40
C THR A 176 13.67 15.91 -17.47
N VAL A 177 13.46 15.18 -16.37
CA VAL A 177 14.50 14.80 -15.44
C VAL A 177 14.53 13.28 -15.29
N ASP A 178 15.73 12.73 -15.40
CA ASP A 178 15.99 11.29 -15.46
C ASP A 178 17.05 10.93 -14.41
N PRO A 179 16.63 10.62 -13.16
CA PRO A 179 17.55 10.02 -12.19
C PRO A 179 17.93 8.62 -12.67
N TYR A 180 19.19 8.24 -12.50
CA TYR A 180 19.68 6.97 -13.00
C TYR A 180 20.56 6.22 -12.01
N LEU A 181 20.56 4.91 -12.17
CA LEU A 181 21.53 3.98 -11.60
C LEU A 181 22.66 3.72 -12.59
N ARG A 182 23.83 3.39 -12.05
CA ARG A 182 24.97 2.90 -12.82
C ARG A 182 25.44 1.55 -12.27
N PRO A 183 25.52 0.48 -13.09
CA PRO A 183 25.91 -0.85 -12.61
C PRO A 183 27.34 -0.90 -12.07
N ASP A 184 28.26 -0.13 -12.63
CA ASP A 184 29.65 -0.06 -12.18
C ASP A 184 29.78 0.44 -10.73
N GLU A 185 28.97 1.42 -10.33
CA GLU A 185 28.92 1.89 -8.94
C GLU A 185 28.33 0.82 -7.99
N LEU A 186 27.41 -0.03 -8.47
CA LEU A 186 26.87 -1.16 -7.68
C LEU A 186 27.87 -2.31 -7.50
N ARG A 187 28.91 -2.43 -8.36
CA ARG A 187 29.96 -3.46 -8.23
C ARG A 187 30.82 -3.30 -6.99
N THR A 188 30.87 -2.09 -6.43
CA THR A 188 31.80 -1.75 -5.35
C THR A 188 31.43 -2.40 -4.01
N GLY A 189 30.33 -3.13 -3.92
CA GLY A 189 30.00 -3.96 -2.76
C GLY A 189 29.25 -5.26 -3.10
N ASP A 190 28.63 -5.86 -2.09
CA ASP A 190 27.97 -7.17 -2.17
C ASP A 190 26.62 -7.17 -2.92
N PHE A 191 26.48 -6.35 -3.96
CA PHE A 191 25.27 -6.35 -4.79
C PHE A 191 25.09 -7.71 -5.49
N ASN A 192 23.84 -8.13 -5.68
CA ASN A 192 23.54 -9.43 -6.26
C ASN A 192 24.06 -9.54 -7.71
N LYS A 193 24.97 -10.50 -7.95
CA LYS A 193 25.63 -10.70 -9.25
C LYS A 193 24.67 -10.99 -10.41
N THR A 194 23.57 -11.69 -10.16
CA THR A 194 22.59 -12.02 -11.21
C THR A 194 21.85 -10.76 -11.66
N VAL A 195 21.30 -10.01 -10.70
CA VAL A 195 20.59 -8.75 -10.99
C VAL A 195 21.55 -7.70 -11.57
N LEU A 196 22.80 -7.68 -11.13
CA LEU A 196 23.82 -6.79 -11.70
C LEU A 196 24.02 -7.05 -13.19
N LYS A 197 24.16 -8.31 -13.62
CA LYS A 197 24.30 -8.66 -15.04
C LYS A 197 23.08 -8.26 -15.86
N GLU A 198 21.89 -8.42 -15.29
CA GLU A 198 20.64 -7.95 -15.93
C GLU A 198 20.66 -6.43 -16.13
N LEU A 199 21.12 -5.66 -15.14
CA LEU A 199 21.27 -4.21 -15.26
C LEU A 199 22.34 -3.79 -16.25
N GLU A 200 23.49 -4.47 -16.29
CA GLU A 200 24.55 -4.22 -17.26
C GLU A 200 24.06 -4.44 -18.70
N ALA A 201 23.17 -5.42 -18.92
CA ALA A 201 22.56 -5.66 -20.22
C ALA A 201 21.57 -4.54 -20.64
N LEU A 202 21.04 -3.75 -19.70
CA LEU A 202 20.21 -2.58 -20.01
C LEU A 202 21.04 -1.34 -20.42
N GLY A 203 22.30 -1.27 -19.99
CA GLY A 203 23.24 -0.20 -20.34
C GLY A 203 23.96 0.41 -19.14
N GLU A 204 24.76 1.45 -19.41
CA GLU A 204 25.61 2.10 -18.40
C GLU A 204 24.82 3.01 -17.45
N LYS A 205 23.73 3.61 -17.93
CA LYS A 205 22.81 4.46 -17.16
C LYS A 205 21.40 3.92 -17.29
N ILE A 206 20.86 3.38 -16.20
CA ILE A 206 19.50 2.83 -16.17
C ILE A 206 18.57 3.85 -15.52
N ASP A 207 17.50 4.24 -16.22
CA ASP A 207 16.49 5.14 -15.70
C ASP A 207 15.76 4.52 -14.50
N LEU A 208 15.84 5.19 -13.35
CA LEU A 208 15.18 4.76 -12.12
C LEU A 208 13.66 4.82 -12.21
N LYS A 209 13.10 5.72 -13.03
CA LYS A 209 11.64 5.80 -13.23
C LYS A 209 11.11 4.50 -13.81
N PHE A 210 11.82 3.93 -14.81
CA PHE A 210 11.44 2.66 -15.41
C PHE A 210 11.39 1.54 -14.35
N LEU A 211 12.47 1.39 -13.58
CA LEU A 211 12.58 0.33 -12.58
C LEU A 211 11.56 0.49 -11.44
N ILE A 212 11.34 1.72 -10.95
CA ILE A 212 10.39 2.02 -9.88
C ILE A 212 8.94 1.78 -10.34
N ARG A 213 8.58 2.23 -11.55
CA ARG A 213 7.26 2.01 -12.13
C ARG A 213 7.01 0.52 -12.36
N ASP A 214 7.98 -0.21 -12.92
CA ASP A 214 7.89 -1.65 -13.12
C ASP A 214 7.71 -2.40 -11.78
N TYR A 215 8.43 -1.97 -10.73
CA TYR A 215 8.27 -2.53 -9.39
C TYR A 215 6.88 -2.27 -8.80
N LEU A 216 6.38 -1.02 -8.84
CA LEU A 216 5.06 -0.68 -8.32
C LEU A 216 3.95 -1.41 -9.07
N GLU A 217 4.06 -1.58 -10.40
CA GLU A 217 3.11 -2.39 -11.15
C GLU A 217 3.09 -3.85 -10.64
N GLY A 218 4.25 -4.44 -10.37
CA GLY A 218 4.34 -5.78 -9.83
C GLY A 218 3.71 -5.89 -8.44
N LEU A 219 4.00 -4.95 -7.55
CA LEU A 219 3.37 -4.88 -6.23
C LEU A 219 1.85 -4.73 -6.34
N SER A 220 1.35 -3.88 -7.25
CA SER A 220 -0.08 -3.66 -7.45
C SER A 220 -0.79 -4.92 -7.99
N LYS A 221 -0.15 -5.67 -8.89
CA LYS A 221 -0.66 -6.96 -9.36
C LYS A 221 -0.73 -7.99 -8.23
N ALA A 222 0.35 -8.15 -7.46
CA ALA A 222 0.37 -9.06 -6.31
C ALA A 222 -0.69 -8.67 -5.27
N HIS A 223 -0.80 -7.37 -4.95
CA HIS A 223 -1.80 -6.84 -4.04
C HIS A 223 -3.23 -7.10 -4.53
N THR A 224 -3.49 -7.00 -5.83
CA THR A 224 -4.80 -7.33 -6.42
C THR A 224 -5.14 -8.81 -6.25
N THR A 225 -4.18 -9.71 -6.47
CA THR A 225 -4.35 -11.15 -6.20
C THR A 225 -4.66 -11.40 -4.72
N VAL A 226 -3.97 -10.68 -3.82
CA VAL A 226 -4.25 -10.73 -2.39
C VAL A 226 -5.69 -10.29 -2.08
N ARG A 227 -6.14 -9.13 -2.58
CA ARG A 227 -7.53 -8.64 -2.42
C ARG A 227 -8.56 -9.67 -2.86
N GLN A 228 -8.36 -10.27 -4.04
CA GLN A 228 -9.23 -11.31 -4.57
C GLN A 228 -9.30 -12.53 -3.63
N SER A 229 -8.14 -12.99 -3.12
CA SER A 229 -8.06 -14.16 -2.24
C SER A 229 -8.75 -13.98 -0.88
N ILE A 230 -8.80 -12.76 -0.35
CA ILE A 230 -9.40 -12.46 0.97
C ILE A 230 -10.84 -11.94 0.88
N SER A 231 -11.34 -11.62 -0.32
CA SER A 231 -12.65 -11.01 -0.54
C SER A 231 -13.80 -11.77 0.13
N GLY A 232 -13.82 -13.09 0.03
CA GLY A 232 -14.84 -13.93 0.69
C GLY A 232 -14.81 -13.82 2.22
N HIS A 233 -13.62 -13.74 2.82
CA HIS A 233 -13.45 -13.57 4.26
C HIS A 233 -13.92 -12.18 4.73
N ILE A 234 -13.64 -11.14 3.95
CA ILE A 234 -14.10 -9.77 4.21
C ILE A 234 -15.62 -9.71 4.13
N ASN A 235 -16.21 -10.23 3.06
CA ASN A 235 -17.67 -10.21 2.85
C ASN A 235 -18.41 -10.94 3.97
N PHE A 236 -17.95 -12.14 4.34
CA PHE A 236 -18.51 -12.87 5.47
C PHE A 236 -18.40 -12.09 6.78
N SER A 237 -17.22 -11.51 7.06
CA SER A 237 -16.99 -10.76 8.30
C SER A 237 -17.86 -9.50 8.38
N ASN A 238 -18.04 -8.79 7.26
CA ASN A 238 -18.94 -7.65 7.18
C ASN A 238 -20.39 -8.07 7.43
N GLN A 239 -20.82 -9.18 6.84
CA GLN A 239 -22.16 -9.71 7.04
C GLN A 239 -22.44 -10.02 8.52
N VAL A 240 -21.49 -10.66 9.22
CA VAL A 240 -21.62 -10.95 10.66
C VAL A 240 -21.83 -9.68 11.49
N LEU A 241 -21.06 -8.61 11.21
CA LEU A 241 -21.22 -7.35 11.93
C LEU A 241 -22.55 -6.65 11.59
N GLU A 242 -22.94 -6.61 10.33
CA GLU A 242 -24.20 -6.00 9.91
C GLU A 242 -25.43 -6.76 10.44
N ASP A 243 -25.40 -8.09 10.47
CA ASP A 243 -26.48 -8.89 11.05
C ASP A 243 -26.57 -8.70 12.56
N SER A 244 -25.43 -8.57 13.25
CA SER A 244 -25.40 -8.24 14.68
C SER A 244 -26.01 -6.86 14.96
N ILE A 245 -25.68 -5.87 14.13
CA ILE A 245 -26.27 -4.52 14.21
C ILE A 245 -27.78 -4.57 13.97
N LYS A 246 -28.22 -5.21 12.88
CA LYS A 246 -29.63 -5.31 12.51
C LYS A 246 -30.44 -6.03 13.58
N ASN A 247 -29.94 -7.13 14.12
CA ASN A 247 -30.60 -7.88 15.18
C ASN A 247 -30.76 -7.04 16.45
N PHE A 248 -29.70 -6.30 16.83
CA PHE A 248 -29.76 -5.38 17.95
C PHE A 248 -30.79 -4.27 17.74
N GLN A 249 -30.79 -3.60 16.57
CA GLN A 249 -31.72 -2.51 16.25
C GLN A 249 -33.18 -3.00 16.13
N ALA A 250 -33.41 -4.20 15.60
CA ALA A 250 -34.73 -4.80 15.54
C ALA A 250 -35.28 -5.13 16.94
N THR A 251 -34.42 -5.56 17.86
CA THR A 251 -34.79 -5.85 19.25
C THR A 251 -35.02 -4.57 20.07
N PHE A 252 -34.23 -3.52 19.82
CA PHE A 252 -34.34 -2.23 20.51
C PHE A 252 -34.55 -1.07 19.53
N PRO A 253 -35.73 -0.92 18.90
CA PRO A 253 -35.97 0.11 17.88
C PRO A 253 -35.81 1.55 18.40
N SER A 254 -36.09 1.78 19.70
CA SER A 254 -35.90 3.07 20.36
C SER A 254 -34.43 3.46 20.56
N GLU A 255 -33.51 2.52 20.34
CA GLU A 255 -32.05 2.64 20.51
C GLU A 255 -31.36 2.60 19.15
N GLY A 256 -31.90 3.31 18.15
CA GLY A 256 -31.47 3.24 16.74
C GLY A 256 -30.01 3.62 16.46
N SER A 257 -29.32 4.24 17.42
CA SER A 257 -27.89 4.57 17.31
C SER A 257 -27.01 3.36 17.62
N ILE A 258 -26.07 3.06 16.73
CA ILE A 258 -25.05 2.02 16.94
C ILE A 258 -23.84 2.53 17.74
N ILE A 259 -23.82 3.81 18.11
CA ILE A 259 -22.70 4.39 18.87
C ILE A 259 -22.58 3.67 20.21
N GLY A 260 -21.37 3.16 20.47
CA GLY A 260 -21.03 2.40 21.66
C GLY A 260 -21.53 0.96 21.65
N LEU A 261 -22.07 0.45 20.54
CA LEU A 261 -22.47 -0.95 20.44
C LEU A 261 -21.22 -1.85 20.52
N ALA A 262 -21.27 -2.86 21.38
CA ALA A 262 -20.22 -3.85 21.53
C ALA A 262 -20.80 -5.23 21.80
N ALA A 263 -20.09 -6.28 21.37
CA ALA A 263 -20.28 -7.60 21.93
C ALA A 263 -19.47 -7.73 23.22
N VAL A 264 -20.10 -8.21 24.30
CA VAL A 264 -19.52 -8.26 25.63
C VAL A 264 -19.64 -9.65 26.24
N LYS A 265 -18.62 -10.03 27.04
CA LYS A 265 -18.71 -11.15 27.98
C LYS A 265 -19.05 -10.59 29.35
N CYS A 266 -20.16 -11.03 29.91
CA CYS A 266 -20.63 -10.66 31.24
C CYS A 266 -20.37 -11.80 32.23
N VAL A 267 -19.74 -11.49 33.37
CA VAL A 267 -19.50 -12.43 34.47
C VAL A 267 -20.31 -11.98 35.68
N ASP A 268 -21.10 -12.90 36.24
CA ASP A 268 -21.96 -12.72 37.42
C ASP A 268 -22.88 -11.48 37.35
N ASN A 269 -23.36 -11.14 36.14
CA ASN A 269 -24.22 -10.00 35.85
C ASN A 269 -23.65 -8.62 36.27
N LYS A 270 -22.35 -8.53 36.56
CA LYS A 270 -21.74 -7.33 37.16
C LYS A 270 -20.54 -6.78 36.39
N PHE A 271 -19.76 -7.64 35.74
CA PHE A 271 -18.51 -7.24 35.09
C PHE A 271 -18.58 -7.54 33.60
N TYR A 272 -18.18 -6.56 32.79
CA TYR A 272 -17.95 -6.74 31.36
C TYR A 272 -16.45 -6.87 31.13
N GLU A 273 -16.03 -7.96 30.51
CA GLU A 273 -14.66 -8.16 30.07
C GLU A 273 -14.59 -8.22 28.55
N ASN A 274 -13.46 -7.77 28.00
CA ASN A 274 -13.11 -7.90 26.57
C ASN A 274 -14.21 -7.39 25.64
N ASP A 275 -14.58 -6.12 25.75
CA ASP A 275 -15.59 -5.52 24.89
C ASP A 275 -15.14 -5.41 23.43
N LEU A 276 -15.96 -5.95 22.54
CA LEU A 276 -15.72 -5.96 21.11
C LEU A 276 -16.61 -4.90 20.47
N ALA A 277 -16.14 -3.65 20.46
CA ALA A 277 -16.83 -2.55 19.78
C ALA A 277 -17.21 -2.89 18.33
N ILE A 278 -18.48 -2.77 17.97
CA ILE A 278 -18.98 -3.04 16.63
C ILE A 278 -19.06 -1.70 15.90
N LEU A 279 -18.13 -1.50 14.96
CA LEU A 279 -17.92 -0.24 14.24
C LEU A 279 -17.94 -0.51 12.73
N ARG A 280 -18.47 0.43 11.95
CA ARG A 280 -18.50 0.36 10.47
C ARG A 280 -17.30 1.05 9.85
N GLU A 281 -16.85 2.12 10.48
CA GLU A 281 -15.87 3.08 10.00
C GLU A 281 -14.55 2.43 9.56
N PRO A 282 -13.97 1.44 10.29
CA PRO A 282 -12.74 0.79 9.83
C PRO A 282 -12.90 0.06 8.49
N ASN A 283 -14.05 -0.58 8.25
CA ASN A 283 -14.30 -1.28 6.99
C ASN A 283 -14.70 -0.32 5.86
N GLU A 284 -15.42 0.75 6.17
CA GLU A 284 -15.69 1.85 5.22
C GLU A 284 -14.38 2.49 4.74
N TYR A 285 -13.44 2.74 5.67
CA TYR A 285 -12.12 3.28 5.33
C TYR A 285 -11.30 2.30 4.48
N ARG A 286 -11.33 0.98 4.79
CA ARG A 286 -10.72 -0.05 3.93
C ARG A 286 -11.30 0.02 2.50
N ALA A 287 -12.62 0.07 2.35
CA ALA A 287 -13.28 0.14 1.04
C ALA A 287 -12.93 1.43 0.28
N TYR A 288 -12.78 2.55 1.00
CA TYR A 288 -12.25 3.79 0.43
C TYR A 288 -10.83 3.59 -0.12
N LEU A 289 -9.92 2.97 0.64
CA LEU A 289 -8.54 2.72 0.20
C LEU A 289 -8.47 1.81 -1.03
N GLU A 290 -9.33 0.80 -1.12
CA GLU A 290 -9.43 -0.05 -2.32
C GLU A 290 -9.83 0.74 -3.56
N THR A 291 -10.74 1.72 -3.39
CA THR A 291 -11.21 2.60 -4.47
C THR A 291 -10.17 3.66 -4.83
N LYS A 292 -9.51 4.24 -3.82
CA LYS A 292 -8.45 5.25 -3.96
C LYS A 292 -7.25 4.68 -4.71
N ASN A 293 -6.91 3.43 -4.43
CA ASN A 293 -5.74 2.74 -4.99
C ASN A 293 -6.21 1.62 -5.94
N PRO A 294 -6.75 1.96 -7.12
CA PRO A 294 -7.08 0.97 -8.13
C PRO A 294 -5.79 0.32 -8.65
N LEU A 295 -5.94 -0.79 -9.37
CA LEU A 295 -4.83 -1.46 -10.04
C LEU A 295 -4.02 -0.45 -10.86
N THR A 296 -2.75 -0.25 -10.49
CA THR A 296 -1.83 0.61 -11.24
C THR A 296 -1.23 -0.20 -12.39
N ALA A 297 -2.04 -0.49 -13.40
CA ALA A 297 -1.59 -1.16 -14.61
C ALA A 297 -0.90 -0.17 -15.55
N ASN A 298 0.11 -0.67 -16.28
CA ASN A 298 0.82 0.04 -17.33
C ASN A 298 1.47 1.38 -16.89
N LEU A 299 1.86 1.53 -15.61
CA LEU A 299 2.60 2.72 -15.14
C LEU A 299 3.86 2.99 -15.96
N THR A 300 4.58 1.94 -16.37
CA THR A 300 5.74 2.01 -17.26
C THR A 300 5.43 2.66 -18.61
N ARG A 301 4.16 2.69 -19.02
CA ARG A 301 3.67 3.28 -20.28
C ARG A 301 2.88 4.58 -20.07
N ARG A 302 2.80 5.07 -18.84
CA ARG A 302 2.05 6.28 -18.48
C ARG A 302 3.00 7.38 -18.04
N TYR A 303 2.62 8.60 -18.36
CA TYR A 303 3.31 9.81 -17.92
C TYR A 303 2.31 10.96 -17.81
N VAL A 304 2.66 11.96 -17.01
CA VAL A 304 1.93 13.21 -16.90
C VAL A 304 2.73 14.28 -17.62
N SER A 305 2.04 15.14 -18.37
CA SER A 305 2.63 16.24 -19.11
C SER A 305 1.74 17.48 -19.00
N SER A 306 2.38 18.66 -18.95
CA SER A 306 1.71 19.96 -19.07
C SER A 306 1.80 20.53 -20.49
N GLU A 307 2.12 19.70 -21.48
CA GLU A 307 2.12 20.06 -22.89
C GLU A 307 0.77 20.65 -23.32
N VAL A 308 0.80 21.78 -24.00
CA VAL A 308 -0.40 22.42 -24.56
C VAL A 308 -0.77 21.69 -25.84
N ILE A 309 -1.88 20.94 -25.80
CA ILE A 309 -2.45 20.28 -26.98
C ILE A 309 -3.42 21.26 -27.65
N GLN A 310 -3.01 21.84 -28.77
CA GLN A 310 -3.94 22.55 -29.66
C GLN A 310 -4.77 21.49 -30.39
N LYS A 311 -6.09 21.53 -30.22
CA LYS A 311 -7.05 20.69 -30.95
C LYS A 311 -7.55 21.40 -32.20
#